data_AF-A0A5J4PTR8-F1
#
_entry.id   AF-A0A5J4PTR8-F1
#
_cell.length_a   1.000
_cell.length_b   1.000
_cell.length_c   1.000
_cell.angle_alpha   90.00
_cell.angle_beta   90.00
_cell.angle_gamma   90.00
#
_symmetry.space_group_name_H-M   'P 1'
#
loop_
_entity.id
_entity.type
_entity.pdbx_description
1 polymer ?
#
loop_
_entity_poly.entity_id
_entity_poly.type
_entity_poly.pdbx_seq_one_letter_code
_entity_poly.pdbx_strand_id
1 'polypeptide(L)'
;MKLLSYATSHHPGNCLIFVERGGLKIVFSLLMNQCAIETDELKKKQKQQTDIQGDEHILGILASLHRLLSGSAKLRFLSKFRENNYEKIQRLLKFHTLYYFNVRNAKISAEKEIDAVRQERLRHKLNQNPKEKEKRKNGDSSQLKRRRIN
;
A
#
# COMPACT_ATOMS: atom_id res chain seq x y z
N MET A 1 -2.37 -19.60 4.42
CA MET A 1 -2.53 -18.42 5.31
C MET A 1 -3.88 -17.70 5.15
N LYS A 2 -4.40 -17.48 3.93
CA LYS A 2 -5.72 -16.88 3.68
C LYS A 2 -6.87 -17.46 4.53
N LEU A 3 -7.05 -18.78 4.49
CA LEU A 3 -8.09 -19.46 5.27
C LEU A 3 -7.93 -19.24 6.78
N LEU A 4 -6.70 -19.28 7.28
CA LEU A 4 -6.43 -19.05 8.71
C LEU A 4 -6.76 -17.60 9.11
N SER A 5 -6.36 -16.62 8.30
CA SER A 5 -6.70 -15.22 8.52
C SER A 5 -8.22 -15.04 8.60
N TYR A 6 -8.98 -15.65 7.69
CA TYR A 6 -10.44 -15.62 7.72
C TYR A 6 -11.01 -16.35 8.95
N ALA A 7 -10.52 -17.54 9.28
CA ALA A 7 -11.00 -18.32 10.43
C ALA A 7 -10.74 -17.64 11.79
N THR A 8 -9.63 -16.90 11.90
CA THR A 8 -9.32 -16.09 13.09
C THR A 8 -9.99 -14.72 13.09
N SER A 9 -10.53 -14.31 11.94
CA SER A 9 -11.26 -13.05 11.83
C SER A 9 -12.58 -13.17 12.57
N HIS A 10 -12.75 -12.34 13.59
CA HIS A 10 -14.03 -12.12 14.29
C HIS A 10 -14.55 -13.33 15.08
N HIS A 11 -13.74 -14.38 15.28
CA HIS A 11 -14.12 -15.54 16.08
C HIS A 11 -13.15 -15.81 17.24
N PRO A 12 -13.51 -15.47 18.50
CA PRO A 12 -12.61 -15.59 19.65
C PRO A 12 -12.28 -17.06 20.01
N GLY A 13 -13.23 -17.99 19.82
CA GLY A 13 -13.00 -19.42 20.09
C GLY A 13 -11.87 -20.01 19.22
N ASN A 14 -11.84 -19.64 17.94
CA ASN A 14 -10.80 -20.07 17.00
C ASN A 14 -9.45 -19.46 17.38
N CYS A 15 -9.42 -18.22 17.86
CA CYS A 15 -8.20 -17.59 18.35
C CYS A 15 -7.64 -18.32 19.58
N LEU A 16 -8.50 -18.76 20.50
CA LEU A 16 -8.10 -19.51 21.69
C LEU A 16 -7.51 -20.88 21.30
N ILE A 17 -8.26 -21.66 20.51
CA ILE A 17 -7.82 -22.98 20.03
C ILE A 17 -6.49 -22.86 19.27
N PHE A 18 -6.35 -21.80 18.45
CA PHE A 18 -5.12 -21.53 17.73
C PHE A 18 -3.91 -21.35 18.66
N VAL A 19 -4.07 -20.59 19.75
CA VAL A 19 -3.00 -20.38 20.75
C VAL A 19 -2.72 -21.67 21.52
N GLU A 20 -3.75 -22.42 21.90
CA GLU A 20 -3.62 -23.68 22.65
C GLU A 20 -2.91 -24.77 21.83
N ARG A 21 -3.16 -24.84 20.52
CA ARG A 21 -2.50 -25.78 19.60
C ARG A 21 -1.08 -25.34 19.20
N GLY A 22 -0.52 -24.31 19.83
CA GLY A 22 0.86 -23.86 19.57
C GLY A 22 1.02 -23.01 18.29
N GLY A 23 -0.08 -22.49 17.75
CA GLY A 23 -0.08 -21.70 16.51
C GLY A 23 0.78 -20.43 16.58
N LEU A 24 1.01 -19.89 17.78
CA LEU A 24 1.89 -18.74 17.99
C LEU A 24 3.31 -18.99 17.45
N LYS A 25 3.89 -20.17 17.66
CA LYS A 25 5.23 -20.49 17.16
C LYS A 25 5.29 -20.36 15.64
N ILE A 26 4.26 -20.85 14.95
CA ILE A 26 4.18 -20.84 13.49
C ILE A 26 4.03 -19.40 12.99
N VAL A 27 3.07 -18.64 13.51
CA VAL A 27 2.81 -17.27 13.04
C VAL A 27 3.99 -16.34 13.31
N PHE A 28 4.64 -16.44 14.48
CA PHE A 28 5.82 -15.62 14.76
C PHE A 28 7.07 -16.06 13.98
N SER A 29 7.21 -17.36 13.67
CA SER A 29 8.27 -17.81 12.76
C SER A 29 8.06 -17.26 11.36
N LEU A 30 6.82 -17.27 10.87
CA LEU A 30 6.47 -16.67 9.59
C LEU A 30 6.68 -15.13 9.60
N LEU A 31 6.30 -14.43 10.67
CA LEU A 31 6.53 -12.99 10.81
C LEU A 31 8.02 -12.62 10.65
N MET A 32 8.92 -13.43 11.22
CA MET A 32 10.36 -13.21 11.14
C MET A 32 10.95 -13.66 9.80
N ASN A 33 10.49 -14.78 9.24
CA ASN A 33 11.03 -15.37 8.02
C ASN A 33 10.47 -14.75 6.73
N GLN A 34 9.25 -14.21 6.75
CA GLN A 34 8.60 -13.59 5.59
C GLN A 34 8.95 -12.10 5.49
N CYS A 35 10.20 -11.80 5.18
CA CYS A 35 10.50 -10.55 4.47
C CYS A 35 11.60 -10.79 3.47
N ALA A 36 11.26 -10.52 2.22
CA ALA A 36 12.21 -10.21 1.17
C ALA A 36 12.86 -8.82 1.36
N ILE A 37 13.11 -8.37 2.60
CA ILE A 37 13.69 -7.04 2.88
C ILE A 37 15.21 -7.10 3.00
N GLU A 38 15.83 -8.26 3.26
CA GLU A 38 17.27 -8.34 3.57
C GLU A 38 18.10 -9.23 2.63
N THR A 39 17.59 -9.67 1.48
CA THR A 39 18.44 -10.42 0.54
C THR A 39 18.31 -9.93 -0.89
N ASP A 40 19.41 -9.33 -1.35
CA ASP A 40 19.79 -9.12 -2.74
C ASP A 40 18.80 -8.34 -3.63
N GLU A 41 19.25 -7.18 -4.10
CA GLU A 41 18.58 -6.33 -5.09
C GLU A 41 18.28 -7.03 -6.44
N LEU A 42 18.64 -8.30 -6.59
CA LEU A 42 18.68 -9.03 -7.85
C LEU A 42 17.60 -10.11 -8.02
N LYS A 43 16.75 -10.43 -7.02
CA LYS A 43 15.79 -11.55 -7.16
C LYS A 43 14.31 -11.14 -7.03
N LYS A 44 13.74 -10.91 -8.22
CA LYS A 44 12.35 -11.23 -8.65
C LYS A 44 11.23 -10.24 -8.29
N LYS A 45 10.97 -9.33 -9.23
CA LYS A 45 9.72 -8.54 -9.39
C LYS A 45 8.41 -9.37 -9.42
N GLN A 46 8.47 -10.70 -9.59
CA GLN A 46 7.28 -11.58 -9.56
C GLN A 46 7.02 -12.24 -8.20
N LYS A 47 7.98 -12.24 -7.26
CA LYS A 47 7.82 -12.84 -5.92
C LYS A 47 7.30 -11.82 -4.88
N GLN A 48 7.39 -10.54 -5.20
CA GLN A 48 6.98 -9.44 -4.30
C GLN A 48 5.47 -9.42 -4.03
N GLN A 49 4.62 -9.71 -5.03
CA GLN A 49 3.16 -9.66 -4.84
C GLN A 49 2.63 -10.77 -3.92
N THR A 50 3.23 -11.97 -3.99
CA THR A 50 2.84 -13.11 -3.14
C THR A 50 3.32 -12.93 -1.70
N ASP A 51 4.47 -12.31 -1.52
CA ASP A 51 5.04 -12.06 -0.19
C ASP A 51 4.25 -10.95 0.55
N ILE A 52 3.85 -9.87 -0.14
CA ILE A 52 3.02 -8.79 0.44
C ILE A 52 1.66 -9.33 0.93
N GLN A 53 0.97 -10.14 0.13
CA GLN A 53 -0.30 -10.75 0.58
C GLN A 53 -0.09 -11.68 1.78
N GLY A 54 1.02 -12.43 1.81
CA GLY A 54 1.40 -13.26 2.96
C GLY A 54 1.53 -12.44 4.24
N ASP A 55 2.26 -11.32 4.15
CA ASP A 55 2.51 -10.41 5.24
C ASP A 55 1.22 -9.76 5.77
N GLU A 56 0.33 -9.31 4.88
CA GLU A 56 -0.97 -8.77 5.25
C GLU A 56 -1.83 -9.79 6.02
N HIS A 57 -1.83 -11.05 5.58
CA HIS A 57 -2.55 -12.11 6.29
C HIS A 57 -1.96 -12.38 7.67
N ILE A 58 -0.64 -12.34 7.82
CA ILE A 58 0.03 -12.49 9.13
C ILE A 58 -0.34 -11.33 10.05
N LEU A 59 -0.22 -10.09 9.57
CA LEU A 59 -0.58 -8.90 10.34
C LEU A 59 -2.07 -8.92 10.72
N GLY A 60 -2.95 -9.38 9.82
CA GLY A 60 -4.38 -9.58 10.08
C GLY A 60 -4.66 -10.62 11.16
N ILE A 61 -3.93 -11.75 11.16
CA ILE A 61 -4.01 -12.77 12.22
C ILE A 61 -3.53 -12.16 13.55
N LEU A 62 -2.38 -11.49 13.57
CA LEU A 62 -1.82 -10.88 14.78
C LEU A 62 -2.76 -9.83 15.38
N ALA A 63 -3.35 -8.98 14.54
CA ALA A 63 -4.32 -7.97 14.96
C ALA A 63 -5.59 -8.63 15.55
N SER A 64 -6.09 -9.70 14.91
CA SER A 64 -7.25 -10.44 15.39
C SER A 64 -6.97 -11.12 16.74
N LEU A 65 -5.81 -11.75 16.90
CA LEU A 65 -5.37 -12.35 18.17
C LEU A 65 -5.25 -11.29 19.27
N HIS A 66 -4.60 -10.16 18.99
CA HIS A 66 -4.46 -9.08 19.98
C HIS A 66 -5.81 -8.53 20.47
N ARG A 67 -6.76 -8.37 19.53
CA ARG A 67 -8.10 -7.84 19.79
C ARG A 67 -9.00 -8.82 20.53
N LEU A 68 -8.98 -10.11 20.16
CA LEU A 68 -9.96 -11.11 20.60
C LEU A 68 -9.48 -11.99 21.77
N LEU A 69 -8.18 -12.17 21.96
CA LEU A 69 -7.67 -12.96 23.08
C LEU A 69 -7.87 -12.23 24.41
N SER A 70 -8.13 -13.00 25.47
CA SER A 70 -8.22 -12.55 26.85
C SER A 70 -7.47 -13.50 27.79
N GLY A 71 -7.30 -13.08 29.05
CA GLY A 71 -6.71 -13.90 30.12
C GLY A 71 -5.30 -14.43 29.81
N SER A 72 -5.07 -15.70 30.14
CA SER A 72 -3.76 -16.36 29.99
C SER A 72 -3.32 -16.49 28.53
N ALA A 73 -4.25 -16.64 27.59
CA ALA A 73 -3.94 -16.69 26.17
C ALA A 73 -3.38 -15.35 25.66
N LYS A 74 -3.96 -14.22 26.11
CA LYS A 74 -3.45 -12.88 25.79
C LYS A 74 -2.06 -12.65 26.38
N LEU A 75 -1.83 -13.07 27.63
CA LEU A 75 -0.51 -12.95 28.27
C LEU A 75 0.57 -13.75 27.53
N ARG A 76 0.25 -14.98 27.10
CA ARG A 76 1.16 -15.80 26.27
C ARG A 76 1.47 -15.13 24.94
N PHE A 77 0.47 -14.56 24.28
CA PHE A 77 0.65 -13.80 23.05
C PHE A 77 1.56 -12.58 23.25
N LEU A 78 1.30 -11.76 24.27
CA LEU A 78 2.11 -10.57 24.56
C LEU A 78 3.56 -10.92 24.95
N SER A 79 3.76 -12.05 25.63
CA SER A 79 5.10 -12.53 25.98
C SER A 79 5.98 -12.76 24.75
N LYS A 80 5.39 -13.13 23.60
CA LYS A 80 6.12 -13.28 22.33
C LYS A 80 6.74 -11.99 21.80
N PHE A 81 6.22 -10.82 22.17
CA PHE A 81 6.80 -9.52 21.77
C PHE A 81 7.98 -9.09 22.64
N ARG A 82 8.16 -9.71 23.81
CA ARG A 82 9.28 -9.44 24.73
C ARG A 82 10.48 -10.36 24.50
N GLU A 83 10.30 -11.42 23.72
CA GLU A 83 11.39 -12.35 23.37
C GLU A 83 12.52 -11.63 22.61
N ASN A 84 13.75 -12.09 22.81
CA ASN A 84 14.94 -11.68 22.05
C ASN A 84 15.07 -10.16 21.89
N ASN A 85 15.11 -9.41 23.00
CA ASN A 85 15.25 -7.95 23.00
C ASN A 85 14.23 -7.22 22.10
N TYR A 86 12.98 -7.66 22.14
CA TYR A 86 11.87 -7.06 21.40
C TYR A 86 12.03 -7.14 19.87
N GLU A 87 12.69 -8.19 19.35
CA GLU A 87 12.90 -8.39 17.90
C GLU A 87 11.58 -8.30 17.09
N LYS A 88 10.48 -8.80 17.67
CA LYS A 88 9.16 -8.79 17.01
C LYS A 88 8.62 -7.37 16.87
N ILE A 89 8.90 -6.49 17.85
CA ILE A 89 8.52 -5.08 17.79
C ILE A 89 9.37 -4.36 16.73
N GLN A 90 10.67 -4.61 16.69
CA GLN A 90 11.55 -4.07 15.65
C GLN A 90 11.07 -4.50 14.26
N ARG A 91 10.65 -5.76 14.11
CA ARG A 91 10.07 -6.27 12.86
C ARG A 91 8.77 -5.56 12.49
N LEU A 92 7.86 -5.35 13.44
CA LEU A 92 6.65 -4.56 13.20
C LEU A 92 6.95 -3.11 12.79
N LEU A 93 8.00 -2.49 13.34
CA LEU A 93 8.42 -1.15 12.95
C LEU A 93 8.93 -1.11 11.50
N LYS A 94 9.67 -2.14 11.05
CA LYS A 94 10.06 -2.29 9.64
C LYS A 94 8.84 -2.35 8.73
N PHE A 95 7.84 -3.17 9.08
CA PHE A 95 6.57 -3.23 8.34
C PHE A 95 5.85 -1.89 8.30
N HIS A 96 5.73 -1.21 9.44
CA HIS A 96 5.11 0.11 9.52
C HIS A 96 5.76 1.09 8.55
N THR A 97 7.08 1.20 8.58
CA THR A 97 7.84 2.10 7.70
C THR A 97 7.64 1.76 6.23
N LEU A 98 7.70 0.47 5.86
CA LEU A 98 7.48 0.00 4.49
C LEU A 98 6.08 0.39 3.98
N TYR A 99 5.03 0.01 4.71
CA TYR A 99 3.66 0.29 4.29
C TYR A 99 3.34 1.79 4.31
N TYR A 100 3.89 2.54 5.28
CA TYR A 100 3.76 3.99 5.33
C TYR A 100 4.30 4.66 4.06
N PHE A 101 5.51 4.29 3.64
CA PHE A 101 6.10 4.82 2.40
C PHE A 101 5.34 4.38 1.15
N ASN A 102 4.91 3.13 1.08
CA ASN A 102 4.12 2.63 -0.04
C ASN A 102 2.82 3.43 -0.22
N VAL A 103 2.06 3.63 0.87
CA VAL A 103 0.82 4.41 0.85
C VAL A 103 1.10 5.87 0.50
N ARG A 104 2.15 6.47 1.07
CA ARG A 104 2.53 7.86 0.78
C ARG A 104 2.88 8.05 -0.69
N ASN A 105 3.68 7.16 -1.27
CA ASN A 105 4.09 7.22 -2.67
C ASN A 105 2.91 7.01 -3.61
N ALA A 106 2.00 6.07 -3.27
CA ALA A 106 0.78 5.85 -4.03
C ALA A 106 -0.11 7.10 -4.04
N LYS A 107 -0.27 7.79 -2.90
CA LYS A 107 -1.03 9.05 -2.82
C LYS A 107 -0.42 10.15 -3.70
N ILE A 108 0.89 10.35 -3.60
CA ILE A 108 1.60 11.35 -4.42
C ILE A 108 1.43 11.05 -5.92
N SER A 109 1.52 9.77 -6.31
CA SER A 109 1.32 9.36 -7.71
C SER A 109 -0.11 9.65 -8.18
N ALA A 110 -1.11 9.30 -7.36
CA ALA A 110 -2.51 9.54 -7.68
C ALA A 110 -2.83 11.05 -7.82
N GLU A 111 -2.30 11.89 -6.93
CA GLU A 111 -2.47 13.35 -7.00
C GLU A 111 -1.89 13.93 -8.30
N LYS A 112 -0.67 13.49 -8.69
CA LYS A 112 -0.05 13.91 -9.96
C LYS A 112 -0.89 13.51 -11.18
N GLU A 113 -1.46 12.31 -11.18
CA GLU A 113 -2.31 11.83 -12.27
C GLU A 113 -3.61 12.64 -12.35
N ILE A 114 -4.24 12.93 -11.20
CA ILE A 114 -5.43 13.79 -11.12
C ILE A 114 -5.13 15.19 -11.67
N ASP A 115 -3.99 15.78 -11.29
CA ASP A 115 -3.59 17.10 -11.76
C ASP A 115 -3.29 17.11 -13.27
N ALA A 116 -2.63 16.07 -13.79
CA ALA A 116 -2.38 15.92 -15.22
C ALA A 116 -3.70 15.86 -16.01
N VAL A 117 -4.65 15.03 -15.58
CA VAL A 117 -5.99 14.93 -16.19
C VAL A 117 -6.74 16.26 -16.09
N ARG A 118 -6.61 16.98 -14.98
CA ARG A 118 -7.22 18.31 -14.79
C ARG A 118 -6.63 19.34 -15.76
N GLN A 119 -5.31 19.37 -15.92
CA GLN A 119 -4.64 20.26 -16.87
C GLN A 119 -5.02 19.94 -18.32
N GLU A 120 -5.11 18.66 -18.69
CA GLU A 120 -5.52 18.24 -20.02
C GLU A 120 -6.97 18.68 -20.33
N ARG A 121 -7.90 18.49 -19.38
CA ARG A 121 -9.27 18.99 -19.50
C ARG A 121 -9.34 20.51 -19.66
N LEU A 122 -8.50 21.26 -18.95
CA LEU A 122 -8.42 22.72 -19.09
C LEU A 122 -7.89 23.12 -20.48
N ARG A 123 -6.84 22.45 -20.98
CA ARG A 123 -6.30 22.66 -22.34
C ARG A 123 -7.34 22.38 -23.40
N HIS A 124 -8.11 21.29 -23.27
CA HIS A 124 -9.17 20.96 -24.21
C HIS A 124 -10.29 22.01 -24.22
N LYS A 125 -10.71 22.51 -23.05
CA LYS A 125 -11.69 23.60 -22.93
C LYS A 125 -11.22 24.91 -23.56
N LEU A 126 -9.95 25.29 -23.38
CA LEU A 126 -9.36 26.47 -24.01
C LEU A 126 -9.35 26.35 -25.53
N ASN A 127 -8.95 25.19 -26.06
CA ASN A 127 -8.85 24.96 -27.50
C ASN A 127 -10.23 24.87 -28.20
N GLN A 128 -11.28 24.54 -27.46
CA GLN A 128 -12.66 24.53 -27.96
C GLN A 128 -13.38 25.89 -27.85
N ASN A 129 -12.76 26.90 -27.23
CA ASN A 129 -13.39 28.20 -27.01
C ASN A 129 -13.51 29.00 -28.33
N PRO A 130 -14.72 29.39 -28.79
CA PRO A 130 -14.91 30.05 -30.10
C PRO A 130 -14.11 31.35 -30.27
N LYS A 131 -13.95 32.11 -29.18
CA LYS A 131 -13.23 33.41 -29.17
C LYS A 131 -11.74 33.29 -29.50
N GLU A 132 -11.10 32.15 -29.22
CA GLU A 132 -9.69 31.91 -29.61
C GLU A 132 -9.54 31.42 -31.04
N LYS A 133 -10.49 30.60 -31.54
CA LYS A 133 -10.52 30.20 -32.96
C LYS A 133 -10.68 31.42 -33.87
N GLU A 134 -11.46 32.40 -33.45
CA GLU A 134 -11.69 33.65 -34.20
C GLU A 134 -10.49 34.61 -34.13
N LYS A 135 -9.78 34.70 -32.99
CA LYS A 135 -8.51 35.43 -32.89
C LYS A 135 -7.39 34.82 -33.76
N ARG A 136 -7.30 33.49 -33.87
CA ARG A 136 -6.34 32.82 -34.77
C ARG A 136 -6.67 33.08 -36.25
N LYS A 137 -7.94 33.00 -36.63
CA LYS A 137 -8.39 33.34 -38.00
C LYS A 137 -8.17 34.81 -38.37
N ASN A 138 -8.42 35.73 -37.44
CA ASN A 138 -8.22 37.17 -37.68
C ASN A 138 -6.74 37.57 -37.65
N GLY A 139 -5.91 36.93 -36.83
CA GLY A 139 -4.46 37.13 -36.80
C GLY A 139 -3.76 36.70 -38.09
N ASP A 140 -4.09 35.51 -38.62
CA ASP A 140 -3.56 35.03 -39.90
C ASP A 140 -4.00 35.91 -41.08
N SER A 141 -5.26 36.37 -41.08
CA SER A 141 -5.78 37.28 -42.12
C SER A 141 -5.09 38.65 -42.11
N SER A 142 -4.61 39.10 -40.94
CA SER A 142 -3.87 40.36 -40.77
C SER A 142 -2.43 40.25 -41.27
N GLN A 143 -1.77 39.11 -41.04
CA GLN A 143 -0.41 38.84 -41.49
C GLN A 143 -0.34 38.59 -43.01
N LEU A 144 -1.34 37.90 -43.57
CA LEU A 144 -1.41 37.63 -45.01
C LEU A 144 -1.65 38.91 -45.83
N LYS A 145 -2.39 39.89 -45.28
CA LYS A 145 -2.57 41.21 -45.90
C LYS A 145 -1.29 42.05 -45.88
N ARG A 146 -0.48 41.98 -44.82
CA ARG A 146 0.81 42.71 -44.75
C ARG A 146 1.87 42.17 -45.72
N ARG A 147 1.85 40.87 -46.03
CA ARG A 147 2.78 40.26 -47.00
C ARG A 147 2.44 40.52 -48.48
N ARG A 148 1.25 41.05 -48.80
CA ARG A 148 0.85 41.38 -50.18
C ARG A 148 1.09 42.85 -50.57
N ILE A 149 1.56 43.69 -49.63
CA ILE A 149 1.72 45.14 -49.83
C ILE A 149 3.20 45.55 -49.97
N ASN A 150 4.14 44.62 -49.80
CA ASN A 150 5.56 44.78 -50.17
C ASN A 150 5.86 43.93 -51.40
#